data_AF-A0AB34CEG8-F1
#
_entry.id   AF-A0AB34CEG8-F1
#
_cell.length_a   1.000
_cell.length_b   1.000
_cell.length_c   1.000
_cell.angle_alpha   90.00
_cell.angle_beta   90.00
_cell.angle_gamma   90.00
#
_symmetry.space_group_name_H-M   'P 1'
#
loop_
_entity.id
_entity.type
_entity.pdbx_description
1 polymer ?
#
loop_
_entity_poly.entity_id
_entity_poly.type
_entity_poly.pdbx_seq_one_letter_code
_entity_poly.pdbx_strand_id
1 'polypeptide(L)'
;MEKLNELVELAKKATSGDWTTDARNSVVAVNDQVNNGFVICAASGCDKSHNAAFIAAANPVTILAIADAFGALEQRLAELEKQEPIYQLMDDEHWYDAAPHIYYENISYGNVGRIVYARPAPVINLAELVPREIEITVTEGVRHGLVNGSICNPHRADGWNACVAAILRNIAEAQRLNANTRP
;
A
#
# COMPACT_ATOMS: atom_id res chain seq x y z
N MET A 1 -2.66 -7.63 18.15
CA MET A 1 -3.92 -8.37 17.96
C MET A 1 -5.00 -8.03 18.97
N GLU A 2 -4.73 -8.03 20.29
CA GLU A 2 -5.75 -7.75 21.32
C GLU A 2 -6.57 -6.46 21.09
N LYS A 3 -5.89 -5.33 20.83
CA LYS A 3 -6.57 -4.05 20.54
C LYS A 3 -7.38 -4.04 19.25
N LEU A 4 -6.95 -4.78 18.22
CA LEU A 4 -7.70 -4.88 16.96
C LEU A 4 -8.99 -5.67 17.18
N ASN A 5 -8.92 -6.77 17.95
CA ASN A 5 -10.09 -7.57 18.29
C ASN A 5 -11.09 -6.79 19.14
N GLU A 6 -10.61 -6.03 20.14
CA GLU A 6 -11.47 -5.15 20.93
C GLU A 6 -12.17 -4.11 20.03
N LEU A 7 -11.42 -3.48 19.12
CA LEU A 7 -11.96 -2.48 18.21
C LEU A 7 -12.98 -3.08 17.23
N VAL A 8 -12.77 -4.31 16.77
CA VAL A 8 -13.73 -5.06 15.94
C VAL A 8 -15.02 -5.35 16.70
N GLU A 9 -14.94 -5.77 17.96
CA GLU A 9 -16.13 -6.03 18.79
C GLU A 9 -16.89 -4.75 19.12
N LEU A 10 -16.20 -3.62 19.29
CA LEU A 10 -16.82 -2.30 19.41
C LEU A 10 -17.48 -1.87 18.09
N ALA A 11 -16.82 -2.06 16.96
CA ALA A 11 -17.35 -1.72 15.63
C ALA A 11 -18.65 -2.48 15.33
N LYS A 12 -18.72 -3.78 15.63
CA LYS A 12 -19.95 -4.59 15.44
C LYS A 12 -21.15 -4.09 16.26
N LYS A 13 -20.91 -3.42 17.38
CA LYS A 13 -21.96 -2.89 18.28
C LYS A 13 -22.33 -1.44 17.99
N ALA A 14 -21.45 -0.71 17.30
CA ALA A 14 -21.68 0.67 16.93
C ALA A 14 -22.75 0.79 15.83
N THR A 15 -23.25 2.02 15.64
CA THR A 15 -24.18 2.34 14.54
C THR A 15 -23.60 1.89 13.21
N SER A 16 -24.30 1.00 12.52
CA SER A 16 -23.83 0.44 11.25
C SER A 16 -23.86 1.48 10.12
N GLY A 17 -23.27 1.10 8.98
CA GLY A 17 -23.26 1.92 7.77
C GLY A 17 -22.21 3.05 7.78
N ASP A 18 -22.20 3.80 6.69
CA ASP A 18 -21.25 4.89 6.49
C ASP A 18 -21.63 6.10 7.34
N TRP A 19 -20.61 6.75 7.89
CA TRP A 19 -20.76 7.97 8.67
C TRP A 19 -20.21 9.17 7.90
N THR A 20 -20.76 10.35 8.18
CA THR A 20 -20.35 11.62 7.59
C THR A 20 -20.45 12.74 8.62
N THR A 21 -20.02 13.94 8.25
CA THR A 21 -20.09 15.14 9.10
C THR A 21 -21.18 16.09 8.61
N ASP A 22 -21.98 16.61 9.52
CA ASP A 22 -22.95 17.66 9.21
C ASP A 22 -22.31 19.06 9.15
N ALA A 23 -23.11 20.08 8.82
CA ALA A 23 -22.67 21.48 8.75
C ALA A 23 -22.21 22.06 10.12
N ARG A 24 -22.46 21.35 11.23
CA ARG A 24 -22.04 21.73 12.59
C ARG A 24 -20.82 20.96 13.08
N ASN A 25 -20.20 20.13 12.23
CA ASN A 25 -19.11 19.21 12.58
C ASN A 25 -19.53 18.15 13.61
N SER A 26 -20.77 17.69 13.51
CA SER A 26 -21.26 16.50 14.21
C SER A 26 -21.21 15.31 13.27
N VAL A 27 -20.86 14.16 13.82
CA VAL A 27 -20.84 12.88 13.11
C VAL A 27 -22.25 12.31 13.09
N VAL A 28 -22.71 11.98 11.90
CA VAL A 28 -24.04 11.44 11.62
C VAL A 28 -23.91 10.24 10.68
N ALA A 29 -24.89 9.34 10.69
CA ALA A 29 -24.97 8.31 9.66
C ALA A 29 -25.35 8.97 8.32
N VAL A 30 -24.79 8.48 7.21
CA VAL A 30 -25.16 8.94 5.86
C VAL A 30 -26.64 8.68 5.59
N ASN A 31 -27.12 7.52 6.02
CA ASN A 31 -28.55 7.25 6.14
C ASN A 31 -28.98 7.54 7.58
N ASP A 32 -29.62 8.69 7.77
CA ASP A 32 -30.02 9.20 9.08
C ASP A 32 -30.89 8.19 9.87
N GLN A 33 -31.68 7.37 9.18
CA GLN A 33 -32.53 6.35 9.79
C GLN A 33 -31.76 5.24 10.50
N VAL A 34 -30.49 5.00 10.13
CA VAL A 34 -29.68 3.94 10.76
C VAL A 34 -29.40 4.25 12.23
N ASN A 35 -29.42 5.53 12.60
CA ASN A 35 -29.37 5.97 14.00
C ASN A 35 -30.65 6.67 14.45
N ASN A 36 -31.81 6.36 13.85
CA ASN A 36 -33.10 7.01 14.14
C ASN A 36 -33.06 8.56 14.05
N GLY A 37 -32.26 9.11 13.15
CA GLY A 37 -32.08 10.55 12.95
C GLY A 37 -31.20 11.24 14.00
N PHE A 38 -30.60 10.49 14.94
CA PHE A 38 -29.76 11.07 15.98
C PHE A 38 -28.31 11.26 15.54
N VAL A 39 -27.70 12.32 16.06
CA VAL A 39 -26.26 12.53 15.98
C VAL A 39 -25.54 11.41 16.72
N ILE A 40 -24.51 10.83 16.08
CA ILE A 40 -23.68 9.77 16.65
C ILE A 40 -22.70 10.37 17.65
N CYS A 41 -22.03 11.46 17.27
CA CYS A 41 -21.07 12.16 18.11
C CYS A 41 -21.00 13.64 17.73
N ALA A 42 -20.89 14.55 18.71
CA ALA A 42 -20.62 15.96 18.47
C ALA A 42 -19.20 16.30 18.89
N ALA A 43 -18.36 16.74 17.95
CA ALA A 43 -17.01 17.19 18.25
C ALA A 43 -17.04 18.63 18.80
N SER A 44 -16.18 18.91 19.78
CA SER A 44 -16.06 20.22 20.42
C SER A 44 -14.61 20.69 20.45
N GLY A 45 -14.39 21.99 20.68
CA GLY A 45 -13.07 22.62 20.71
C GLY A 45 -12.65 23.27 19.39
N CYS A 46 -11.39 23.73 19.35
CA CYS A 46 -10.80 24.39 18.17
C CYS A 46 -10.68 23.44 16.97
N ASP A 47 -10.39 22.16 17.22
CA ASP A 47 -10.14 21.15 16.18
C ASP A 47 -11.37 20.29 15.87
N LYS A 48 -12.58 20.76 16.26
CA LYS A 48 -13.82 19.98 16.12
C LYS A 48 -14.08 19.48 14.70
N SER A 49 -13.75 20.26 13.67
CA SER A 49 -13.89 19.87 12.27
C SER A 49 -13.00 18.67 11.93
N HIS A 50 -11.72 18.72 12.32
CA HIS A 50 -10.77 17.63 12.09
C HIS A 50 -11.15 16.37 12.89
N ASN A 51 -11.54 16.55 14.15
CA ASN A 51 -11.95 15.43 15.02
C ASN A 51 -13.21 14.74 14.48
N ALA A 52 -14.22 15.51 14.05
CA ALA A 52 -15.42 14.95 13.45
C ALA A 52 -15.13 14.20 12.15
N ALA A 53 -14.29 14.77 11.29
CA ALA A 53 -13.87 14.12 10.04
C ALA A 53 -13.13 12.81 10.30
N PHE A 54 -12.22 12.80 11.28
CA PHE A 54 -11.51 11.59 11.69
C PHE A 54 -12.47 10.50 12.20
N ILE A 55 -13.40 10.85 13.09
CA ILE A 55 -14.36 9.90 13.65
C ILE A 55 -15.29 9.35 12.55
N ALA A 56 -15.76 10.20 11.63
CA ALA A 56 -16.59 9.78 10.50
C ALA A 56 -15.83 8.84 9.54
N ALA A 57 -14.54 9.08 9.31
CA ALA A 57 -13.70 8.21 8.50
C ALA A 57 -13.41 6.87 9.22
N ALA A 58 -13.17 6.91 10.52
CA ALA A 58 -12.96 5.75 11.39
C ALA A 58 -14.27 5.05 11.81
N ASN A 59 -15.28 5.08 10.94
CA ASN A 59 -16.56 4.43 11.19
C ASN A 59 -16.44 2.90 11.25
N PRO A 60 -17.46 2.19 11.77
CA PRO A 60 -17.44 0.74 11.92
C PRO A 60 -17.18 -0.03 10.63
N VAL A 61 -17.69 0.44 9.49
CA VAL A 61 -17.47 -0.20 8.18
C VAL A 61 -15.98 -0.15 7.82
N THR A 62 -15.35 1.02 7.95
CA THR A 62 -13.92 1.20 7.68
C THR A 62 -13.07 0.34 8.61
N ILE A 63 -13.38 0.32 9.91
CA ILE A 63 -12.63 -0.48 10.90
C ILE A 63 -12.71 -1.98 10.61
N LEU A 64 -13.89 -2.48 10.28
CA LEU A 64 -14.07 -3.89 9.92
C LEU A 64 -13.33 -4.24 8.63
N ALA A 65 -13.39 -3.37 7.61
CA ALA A 65 -12.64 -3.56 6.36
C ALA A 65 -11.12 -3.58 6.59
N ILE A 66 -10.60 -2.71 7.46
CA ILE A 66 -9.18 -2.70 7.85
C ILE A 66 -8.82 -4.01 8.57
N ALA A 67 -9.68 -4.49 9.47
CA ALA A 67 -9.45 -5.74 10.20
C ALA A 67 -9.41 -6.95 9.26
N ASP A 68 -10.34 -7.02 8.29
CA ASP A 68 -10.37 -8.07 7.27
C ASP A 68 -9.11 -8.03 6.39
N ALA A 69 -8.70 -6.83 5.95
CA ALA A 69 -7.47 -6.65 5.18
C ALA A 69 -6.23 -7.08 5.97
N PHE A 70 -6.19 -6.77 7.27
CA PHE A 70 -5.11 -7.20 8.16
C PHE A 70 -5.07 -8.72 8.31
N GLY A 71 -6.22 -9.36 8.54
CA GLY A 71 -6.32 -10.83 8.63
C GLY A 71 -5.88 -11.52 7.34
N ALA A 72 -6.23 -10.97 6.17
CA ALA A 72 -5.77 -11.49 4.89
C ALA A 72 -4.25 -11.35 4.70
N LEU A 73 -3.67 -10.23 5.18
CA LEU A 73 -2.22 -10.04 5.16
C LEU A 73 -1.49 -11.00 6.10
N GLU A 74 -2.01 -11.22 7.31
CA GLU A 74 -1.45 -12.21 8.25
C GLU A 74 -1.50 -13.63 7.67
N GLN A 75 -2.61 -14.02 7.05
CA GLN A 75 -2.72 -15.32 6.37
C GLN A 75 -1.70 -15.45 5.25
N ARG A 76 -1.53 -14.40 4.43
CA ARG A 76 -0.53 -14.38 3.37
C ARG A 76 0.89 -14.47 3.93
N LEU A 77 1.17 -13.78 5.04
CA LEU A 77 2.47 -13.85 5.70
C LEU A 77 2.74 -15.25 6.26
N ALA A 78 1.76 -15.87 6.91
CA ALA A 78 1.87 -17.23 7.43
C ALA A 78 2.08 -18.26 6.31
N GLU A 79 1.44 -18.07 5.15
CA GLU A 79 1.69 -18.90 3.97
C GLU A 79 3.10 -18.70 3.42
N LEU A 80 3.58 -17.45 3.39
CA LEU A 80 4.95 -17.14 2.98
C LEU A 80 6.01 -17.70 3.94
N GLU A 81 5.75 -17.70 5.26
CA GLU A 81 6.64 -18.29 6.26
C GLU A 81 6.73 -19.81 6.15
N LYS A 82 5.70 -20.48 5.63
CA LYS A 82 5.68 -21.93 5.39
C LYS A 82 6.39 -22.36 4.11
N GLN A 83 6.78 -21.42 3.25
CA GLN A 83 7.46 -21.78 2.01
C GLN A 83 8.86 -22.30 2.31
N GLU A 84 9.08 -23.59 2.03
CA GLU A 84 10.38 -24.19 2.16
C GLU A 84 11.34 -23.66 1.08
N PRO A 85 12.60 -23.36 1.42
CA PRO A 85 13.60 -23.01 0.44
C PRO A 85 13.83 -24.16 -0.54
N ILE A 86 13.85 -23.86 -1.83
CA ILE A 86 14.26 -24.79 -2.87
C ILE A 86 15.78 -24.70 -2.99
N TYR A 87 16.47 -25.80 -2.74
CA TYR A 87 17.91 -25.89 -2.85
C TYR A 87 18.27 -26.34 -4.26
N GLN A 88 19.03 -25.54 -5.00
CA GLN A 88 19.42 -25.85 -6.37
C GLN A 88 20.93 -25.95 -6.51
N LEU A 89 21.39 -26.99 -7.19
CA LEU A 89 22.77 -27.19 -7.57
C LEU A 89 22.91 -27.05 -9.08
N MET A 90 24.12 -26.73 -9.55
CA MET A 90 24.43 -26.65 -10.98
C MET A 90 25.19 -27.89 -11.43
N ASP A 91 24.72 -28.55 -12.47
CA ASP A 91 25.36 -29.67 -13.16
C ASP A 91 25.29 -29.44 -14.67
N ASP A 92 26.42 -29.54 -15.37
CA ASP A 92 26.53 -29.32 -16.82
C ASP A 92 25.67 -28.16 -17.36
N GLU A 93 25.83 -26.96 -16.75
CA GLU A 93 25.10 -25.71 -17.05
C GLU A 93 23.58 -25.71 -16.75
N HIS A 94 23.05 -26.77 -16.15
CA HIS A 94 21.64 -26.90 -15.78
C HIS A 94 21.45 -26.84 -14.26
N TRP A 95 20.42 -26.11 -13.83
CA TRP A 95 20.00 -26.06 -12.43
C TRP A 95 19.02 -27.20 -12.14
N TYR A 96 19.26 -27.95 -11.07
CA TYR A 96 18.35 -28.99 -10.59
C TYR A 96 18.08 -28.84 -9.10
N ASP A 97 16.89 -29.26 -8.68
CA ASP A 97 16.48 -29.24 -7.30
C ASP A 97 17.14 -30.41 -6.54
N ALA A 98 17.72 -30.10 -5.39
CA ALA A 98 18.42 -31.04 -4.53
C ALA A 98 17.81 -31.03 -3.12
N ALA A 99 17.93 -32.15 -2.41
CA ALA A 99 17.60 -32.18 -1.00
C ALA A 99 18.59 -31.32 -0.19
N PRO A 100 18.19 -30.73 0.96
CA PRO A 100 19.04 -29.82 1.73
C PRO A 100 20.39 -30.42 2.12
N HIS A 101 20.42 -31.69 2.55
CA HIS A 101 21.65 -32.37 2.93
C HIS A 101 22.63 -32.52 1.75
N ILE A 102 22.12 -32.85 0.55
CA ILE A 102 22.90 -32.94 -0.68
C ILE A 102 23.45 -31.56 -1.05
N TYR A 103 22.64 -30.51 -0.93
CA TYR A 103 23.05 -29.14 -1.21
C TYR A 103 24.23 -28.71 -0.32
N TYR A 104 24.09 -28.83 1.01
CA TYR A 104 25.13 -28.38 1.93
C TYR A 104 26.43 -29.19 1.79
N GLU A 105 26.32 -30.49 1.52
CA GLU A 105 27.47 -31.34 1.23
C GLU A 105 28.20 -30.87 -0.04
N ASN A 106 27.48 -30.64 -1.14
CA ASN A 106 28.07 -30.20 -2.41
C ASN A 106 28.68 -28.80 -2.34
N ILE A 107 28.02 -27.86 -1.65
CA ILE A 107 28.59 -26.53 -1.39
C ILE A 107 29.89 -26.65 -0.58
N SER A 108 29.97 -27.58 0.37
CA SER A 108 31.21 -27.77 1.16
C SER A 108 32.37 -28.34 0.33
N TYR A 109 32.07 -29.07 -0.74
CA TYR A 109 33.05 -29.51 -1.74
C TYR A 109 33.43 -28.45 -2.78
N GLY A 110 32.83 -27.25 -2.71
CA GLY A 110 33.13 -26.13 -3.61
C GLY A 110 32.29 -26.07 -4.88
N ASN A 111 31.21 -26.86 -4.97
CA ASN A 111 30.29 -26.80 -6.10
C ASN A 111 29.42 -25.52 -6.06
N VAL A 112 28.87 -25.15 -7.22
CA VAL A 112 28.00 -23.97 -7.35
C VAL A 112 26.56 -24.38 -7.04
N GLY A 113 25.95 -23.65 -6.11
CA GLY A 113 24.55 -23.81 -5.76
C GLY A 113 23.89 -22.48 -5.42
N ARG A 114 22.55 -22.46 -5.44
CA ARG A 114 21.74 -21.34 -5.00
C ARG A 114 20.54 -21.83 -4.20
N ILE A 115 20.10 -21.01 -3.25
CA ILE A 115 18.85 -21.23 -2.54
C ILE A 115 17.80 -20.31 -3.16
N VAL A 116 16.78 -20.90 -3.77
CA VAL A 116 15.66 -20.19 -4.37
C VAL A 116 14.47 -20.29 -3.43
N TYR A 117 13.96 -19.14 -3.01
CA TYR A 117 12.66 -19.09 -2.36
C TYR A 117 11.62 -19.03 -3.48
N ALA A 118 10.63 -19.94 -3.48
CA ALA A 118 9.51 -19.94 -4.41
C ALA A 118 8.56 -18.77 -4.13
N ARG A 119 9.09 -17.55 -4.15
CA ARG A 119 8.29 -16.34 -4.20
C ARG A 119 7.65 -16.34 -5.58
N PRO A 120 6.31 -16.38 -5.73
CA PRO A 120 5.77 -15.56 -6.79
C PRO A 120 6.24 -14.15 -6.43
N ALA A 121 7.11 -13.56 -7.26
CA ALA A 121 7.46 -12.15 -7.10
C ALA A 121 6.14 -11.43 -6.86
N PRO A 122 5.98 -10.66 -5.76
CA PRO A 122 4.78 -9.86 -5.63
C PRO A 122 4.63 -9.15 -6.97
N VAL A 123 3.44 -9.21 -7.57
CA VAL A 123 3.12 -8.42 -8.75
C VAL A 123 3.12 -6.96 -8.27
N ILE A 124 4.32 -6.45 -8.02
CA ILE A 124 4.57 -5.07 -7.74
C ILE A 124 4.37 -4.44 -9.10
N ASN A 125 3.27 -3.73 -9.23
CA ASN A 125 3.14 -2.82 -10.33
C ASN A 125 4.25 -1.79 -10.14
N LEU A 126 5.34 -1.92 -10.90
CA LEU A 126 6.48 -0.99 -10.82
C LEU A 126 6.02 0.47 -11.00
N ALA A 127 4.90 0.70 -11.70
CA ALA A 127 4.30 2.01 -11.84
C ALA A 127 3.80 2.61 -10.50
N GLU A 128 3.40 1.78 -9.53
CA GLU A 128 2.97 2.23 -8.20
C GLU A 128 4.15 2.66 -7.31
N LEU A 129 5.36 2.21 -7.63
CA LEU A 129 6.59 2.63 -6.95
C LEU A 129 7.20 3.91 -7.55
N VAL A 130 6.74 4.33 -8.74
CA VAL A 130 7.18 5.59 -9.32
C VAL A 130 6.42 6.73 -8.61
N PRO A 131 7.13 7.69 -7.99
CA PRO A 131 6.50 8.82 -7.31
C PRO A 131 5.55 9.56 -8.27
N ARG A 132 4.34 9.88 -7.79
CA ARG A 132 3.37 10.68 -8.57
C ARG A 132 3.92 12.07 -8.86
N GLU A 133 3.44 12.68 -9.95
CA GLU A 133 3.90 13.96 -10.48
C GLU A 133 3.99 15.04 -9.40
N ILE A 134 5.01 15.90 -9.52
CA ILE A 134 5.09 17.11 -8.70
C ILE A 134 4.21 18.17 -9.37
N GLU A 135 3.04 18.42 -8.80
CA GLU A 135 2.25 19.60 -9.16
C GLU A 135 2.89 20.84 -8.54
N ILE A 136 3.51 21.69 -9.38
CA ILE A 136 3.85 23.06 -8.96
C ILE A 136 2.59 23.91 -9.17
N THR A 137 1.86 24.21 -8.09
CA THR A 137 0.92 25.33 -8.09
C THR A 137 1.70 26.63 -8.22
N VAL A 138 1.87 27.11 -9.46
CA VAL A 138 2.28 28.49 -9.71
C VAL A 138 1.07 29.35 -9.40
N THR A 139 0.99 29.87 -8.18
CA THR A 139 0.04 30.94 -7.86
C THR A 139 0.36 32.12 -8.77
N GLU A 140 -0.61 32.49 -9.61
CA GLU A 140 -0.56 33.68 -10.46
C GLU A 140 -0.27 34.92 -9.59
N GLY A 141 0.99 35.35 -9.53
CA GLY A 141 1.33 36.52 -8.71
C GLY A 141 2.80 36.84 -8.52
N VAL A 142 3.75 35.95 -8.76
CA VAL A 142 5.17 36.23 -8.45
C VAL A 142 6.01 36.39 -9.71
N ARG A 143 5.80 37.49 -10.43
CA ARG A 143 6.87 38.05 -11.28
C ARG A 143 7.79 38.85 -10.36
N HIS A 144 9.00 38.32 -10.16
CA HIS A 144 10.13 38.93 -9.45
C HIS A 144 9.94 39.16 -7.94
N GLY A 145 10.73 38.43 -7.13
CA GLY A 145 11.02 38.82 -5.76
C GLY A 145 11.08 37.64 -4.79
N LEU A 146 12.31 37.30 -4.37
CA LEU A 146 12.65 36.39 -3.29
C LEU A 146 11.72 36.53 -2.07
N VAL A 147 11.06 35.45 -1.66
CA VAL A 147 10.65 35.22 -0.27
C VAL A 147 10.79 33.73 0.07
N ASN A 148 11.61 33.47 1.10
CA ASN A 148 11.88 32.23 1.83
C ASN A 148 11.10 30.94 1.49
N GLY A 149 11.88 29.90 1.11
CA GLY A 149 11.52 28.49 1.30
C GLY A 149 11.04 27.78 0.03
N SER A 150 11.98 27.12 -0.66
CA SER A 150 11.74 26.19 -1.78
C SER A 150 11.30 26.84 -3.11
N ILE A 151 12.26 27.43 -3.83
CA ILE A 151 12.15 27.59 -5.29
C ILE A 151 12.18 26.18 -5.90
N CYS A 152 11.03 25.53 -6.05
CA CYS A 152 10.89 24.46 -7.04
C CYS A 152 10.96 25.13 -8.41
N ASN A 153 12.18 25.18 -8.98
CA ASN A 153 12.42 25.69 -10.32
C ASN A 153 11.49 24.93 -11.31
N PRO A 154 10.65 25.61 -12.11
CA PRO A 154 9.72 24.95 -13.03
C PRO A 154 10.43 23.92 -13.92
N HIS A 155 11.64 24.24 -14.38
CA HIS A 155 12.49 23.34 -15.16
C HIS A 155 12.89 22.05 -14.43
N ARG A 156 12.93 22.06 -13.09
CA ARG A 156 13.23 20.87 -12.27
C ARG A 156 12.02 19.94 -12.17
N ALA A 157 10.79 20.49 -12.10
CA ALA A 157 9.59 19.68 -12.16
C ALA A 157 9.34 19.13 -13.57
N ASP A 158 9.58 19.94 -14.61
CA ASP A 158 9.52 19.47 -16.00
C ASP A 158 10.49 18.31 -16.24
N GLY A 159 11.74 18.43 -15.75
CA GLY A 159 12.74 17.37 -15.82
C GLY A 159 12.36 16.13 -15.01
N TRP A 160 11.84 16.29 -13.80
CA TRP A 160 11.38 15.19 -12.95
C TRP A 160 10.21 14.42 -13.60
N ASN A 161 9.20 15.14 -14.09
CA ASN A 161 8.03 14.56 -14.73
C ASN A 161 8.41 13.89 -16.06
N ALA A 162 9.34 14.45 -16.83
CA ALA A 162 9.88 13.81 -18.03
C ALA A 162 10.60 12.48 -17.72
N CYS A 163 11.40 12.44 -16.64
CA CYS A 163 12.06 11.22 -16.17
C CYS A 163 11.05 10.17 -15.70
N VAL A 164 10.06 10.56 -14.90
CA VAL A 164 8.97 9.69 -14.43
C VAL A 164 8.20 9.09 -15.61
N ALA A 165 7.83 9.91 -16.60
CA ALA A 165 7.14 9.45 -17.80
C ALA A 165 7.97 8.47 -18.63
N ALA A 166 9.29 8.65 -18.71
CA ALA A 166 10.18 7.71 -19.38
C ALA A 166 10.26 6.37 -18.65
N ILE A 167 10.35 6.38 -17.32
CA ILE A 167 10.37 5.16 -16.50
C ILE A 167 9.06 4.38 -16.68
N LEU A 168 7.91 5.06 -16.63
CA LEU A 168 6.60 4.44 -16.82
C LEU A 168 6.43 3.82 -18.22
N ARG A 169 6.93 4.47 -19.27
CA ARG A 169 6.93 3.92 -20.63
C ARG A 169 7.77 2.64 -20.72
N ASN A 170 8.97 2.64 -20.18
CA ASN A 170 9.85 1.47 -20.21
C ASN A 170 9.26 0.28 -19.44
N ILE A 171 8.60 0.53 -18.30
CA ILE A 171 7.87 -0.49 -17.54
C ILE A 171 6.74 -1.09 -18.39
N ALA A 172 5.94 -0.24 -19.05
CA ALA A 172 4.83 -0.69 -19.89
C ALA A 172 5.32 -1.52 -21.09
N GLU A 173 6.44 -1.15 -21.72
CA GLU A 173 7.05 -1.91 -22.81
C GLU A 173 7.58 -3.26 -22.34
N ALA A 174 8.28 -3.31 -21.20
CA ALA A 174 8.75 -4.56 -20.61
C ALA A 174 7.60 -5.52 -20.26
N GLN A 175 6.48 -4.97 -19.76
CA GLN A 175 5.27 -5.76 -19.48
C GLN A 175 4.63 -6.31 -20.76
N ARG A 176 4.58 -5.53 -21.85
CA ARG A 176 4.09 -5.99 -23.16
C ARG A 176 4.96 -7.10 -23.75
N LEU A 177 6.28 -6.98 -23.65
CA LEU A 177 7.20 -8.00 -24.15
C LEU A 177 7.07 -9.32 -23.37
N ASN A 178 6.90 -9.26 -22.05
CA ASN A 178 6.67 -10.44 -21.22
C ASN A 178 5.29 -11.11 -21.46
N ALA A 179 4.28 -10.35 -21.89
CA ALA A 179 2.98 -10.91 -22.25
C ALA A 179 3.01 -11.68 -23.59
N ASN A 180 3.92 -11.32 -24.50
CA ASN A 180 4.06 -11.94 -25.82
C ASN A 180 5.02 -13.15 -25.85
N THR A 181 5.69 -13.48 -24.73
CA THR A 181 6.66 -14.59 -24.61
C THR A 181 6.16 -15.76 -23.76
N ARG A 182 4.92 -15.74 -23.27
CA ARG A 182 4.27 -16.93 -22.70
C ARG A 182 3.61 -17.75 -23.82
N PRO A 183 3.92 -19.05 -23.98
CA PRO A 183 3.23 -19.94 -24.90
C PRO A 183 1.76 -20.15 -24.53
#